data_AF-A0A918GPA4-F1
#
_entry.id   AF-A0A918GPA4-F1
#
_cell.length_a   1.000
_cell.length_b   1.000
_cell.length_c   1.000
_cell.angle_alpha   90.00
_cell.angle_beta   90.00
_cell.angle_gamma   90.00
#
_symmetry.space_group_name_H-M   'P 1'
#
loop_
_entity.id
_entity.type
_entity.pdbx_description
1 polymer ?
#
loop_
_entity_poly.entity_id
_entity_poly.type
_entity_poly.pdbx_seq_one_letter_code
_entity_poly.pdbx_strand_id
1 'polypeptide(L)'
;MPVVTSPEMMAGIAERARVFAPRLFAVYGPFRKTSGALIVWGMEFARPTKVLAWSSDGAMWSGDTAEGLLRSISVICDAELVWLSD
;
A
#
# COMPACT_ATOMS: atom_id res chain seq x y z
N MET A 1 -2.74 31.50 -17.88
CA MET A 1 -3.65 30.97 -18.91
C MET A 1 -4.52 29.91 -18.25
N PRO A 2 -5.85 29.93 -18.39
CA PRO A 2 -6.69 28.86 -17.85
C PRO A 2 -6.36 27.56 -18.58
N VAL A 3 -6.15 26.47 -17.84
CA VAL A 3 -5.99 25.13 -18.42
C VAL A 3 -7.36 24.72 -18.96
N VAL A 4 -7.55 24.84 -20.27
CA VAL A 4 -8.74 24.31 -20.94
C VAL A 4 -8.64 22.79 -20.90
N THR A 5 -9.36 22.17 -19.96
CA THR A 5 -9.43 20.71 -19.83
C THR A 5 -10.52 20.20 -20.76
N SER A 6 -10.15 19.60 -21.89
CA SER A 6 -11.14 18.97 -22.76
C SER A 6 -11.69 17.68 -22.12
N PRO A 7 -12.94 17.29 -22.39
CA PRO A 7 -13.50 16.02 -21.92
C PRO A 7 -12.64 14.81 -22.30
N GLU A 8 -12.04 14.83 -23.50
CA GLU A 8 -11.12 13.79 -23.98
C GLU A 8 -9.86 13.69 -23.11
N MET A 9 -9.29 14.83 -22.71
CA MET A 9 -8.13 14.86 -21.81
C MET A 9 -8.48 14.24 -20.45
N MET A 10 -9.63 14.58 -19.89
CA MET A 10 -10.10 14.02 -18.62
C MET A 10 -10.37 12.52 -18.71
N ALA A 11 -10.95 12.05 -19.82
CA ALA A 11 -11.15 10.63 -20.07
C ALA A 11 -9.82 9.86 -20.12
N GLY A 12 -8.81 10.41 -20.80
CA GLY A 12 -7.46 9.83 -20.84
C GLY A 12 -6.79 9.77 -19.46
N ILE A 13 -6.97 10.79 -18.62
CA ILE A 13 -6.46 10.79 -17.24
C ILE A 13 -7.17 9.75 -16.38
N ALA A 14 -8.51 9.66 -16.49
CA ALA A 14 -9.31 8.70 -15.73
C ALA A 14 -8.90 7.25 -16.07
N GLU A 15 -8.65 6.95 -17.35
CA GLU A 15 -8.19 5.63 -17.76
C GLU A 15 -6.82 5.30 -17.18
N ARG A 16 -5.87 6.24 -17.25
CA ARG A 16 -4.55 6.06 -16.63
C ARG A 16 -4.66 5.86 -15.12
N ALA A 17 -5.52 6.59 -14.42
CA ALA A 17 -5.71 6.43 -12.98
C ALA A 17 -6.15 5.00 -12.62
N ARG A 18 -6.96 4.35 -13.47
CA ARG A 18 -7.36 2.94 -13.28
C ARG A 18 -6.23 1.96 -13.61
N VAL A 19 -5.53 2.18 -14.73
CA VAL A 19 -4.40 1.34 -15.17
C VAL A 19 -3.26 1.33 -14.14
N PHE A 20 -3.02 2.46 -13.48
CA PHE A 20 -1.98 2.63 -12.47
C PHE A 20 -2.52 2.59 -11.03
N ALA A 21 -3.76 2.14 -10.83
CA ALA A 21 -4.33 1.99 -9.49
C ALA A 21 -3.50 0.97 -8.69
N PRO A 22 -3.09 1.31 -7.45
CA PRO A 22 -2.36 0.37 -6.63
C PRO A 22 -3.30 -0.70 -6.07
N ARG A 23 -2.74 -1.88 -5.79
CA ARG A 23 -3.44 -2.93 -5.04
C ARG A 23 -3.33 -2.62 -3.56
N LEU A 24 -4.44 -2.65 -2.84
CA LEU A 24 -4.48 -2.41 -1.40
C LEU A 24 -4.20 -3.70 -0.65
N PHE A 25 -3.47 -3.61 0.46
CA PHE A 25 -3.17 -4.75 1.33
C PHE A 25 -3.17 -4.33 2.80
N ALA A 26 -3.18 -5.33 3.69
CA ALA A 26 -2.82 -5.15 5.09
C ALA A 26 -1.78 -6.19 5.51
N VAL A 27 -0.89 -5.79 6.42
CA VAL A 27 -0.02 -6.68 7.19
C VAL A 27 -0.45 -6.61 8.65
N TYR A 28 -0.73 -7.75 9.26
CA TYR A 28 -1.20 -7.80 10.64
C TYR A 28 -0.66 -9.01 11.39
N GLY A 29 -0.59 -8.91 12.71
CA GLY A 29 -0.20 -10.03 13.56
C GLY A 29 0.19 -9.62 14.98
N PRO A 30 0.31 -10.58 15.91
CA PRO A 30 0.77 -10.32 17.27
C PRO A 30 2.27 -10.01 17.30
N PHE A 31 2.70 -9.15 18.23
CA PHE A 31 4.11 -8.94 18.53
C PHE A 31 4.68 -10.17 19.24
N ARG A 32 5.93 -10.54 18.93
CA ARG A 32 6.57 -11.73 19.54
C ARG A 32 6.96 -11.55 21.01
N LYS A 33 7.22 -10.32 21.43
CA LYS A 33 7.79 -10.01 22.76
C LYS A 33 6.80 -9.27 23.67
N THR A 34 5.63 -8.91 23.18
CA THR A 34 4.62 -8.14 23.93
C THR A 34 3.23 -8.66 23.61
N SER A 35 2.25 -8.42 24.47
CA SER A 35 0.86 -8.84 24.26
C SER A 35 0.09 -7.98 23.25
N GLY A 36 0.78 -7.13 22.48
CA GLY A 36 0.16 -6.24 21.51
C GLY A 36 0.01 -6.89 20.13
N ALA A 37 -0.73 -6.22 19.26
CA ALA A 37 -0.82 -6.55 17.85
C ALA A 37 -0.43 -5.34 17.01
N LEU A 38 0.06 -5.61 15.80
CA LEU A 38 0.31 -4.63 14.76
C LEU A 38 -0.71 -4.82 13.65
N ILE A 39 -1.22 -3.71 13.12
CA ILE A 39 -1.93 -3.66 11.85
C ILE A 39 -1.33 -2.52 11.04
N VAL A 40 -0.93 -2.83 9.81
CA VAL A 40 -0.38 -1.90 8.83
C VAL A 40 -1.24 -2.01 7.58
N TRP A 41 -1.73 -0.88 7.10
CA TRP A 41 -2.43 -0.79 5.81
C TRP A 41 -1.47 -0.24 4.78
N GLY A 42 -1.52 -0.79 3.57
CA GLY A 42 -0.64 -0.35 2.51
C GLY A 42 -1.23 -0.48 1.13
N MET A 43 -0.48 0.05 0.18
CA MET A 43 -0.78 0.01 -1.23
C MET A 43 0.49 -0.33 -2.01
N GLU A 44 0.36 -1.22 -2.99
CA GLU A 44 1.42 -1.61 -3.91
C GLU A 44 1.10 -1.14 -5.33
N PHE A 45 1.97 -0.30 -5.87
CA PHE A 45 1.91 0.17 -7.25
C PHE A 45 2.57 -0.85 -8.15
N ALA A 46 1.93 -1.22 -9.26
CA ALA A 46 2.54 -2.16 -10.20
C ALA A 46 3.64 -1.52 -11.07
N ARG A 47 3.55 -0.21 -11.35
CA ARG A 47 4.45 0.51 -12.27
C ARG A 47 4.61 1.99 -11.86
N PRO A 48 5.78 2.42 -11.34
CA PRO A 48 6.89 1.58 -10.88
C PRO A 48 6.47 0.73 -9.67
N THR A 49 7.14 -0.40 -9.47
CA THR A 49 6.91 -1.26 -8.30
C THR A 49 7.33 -0.51 -7.04
N LYS A 50 6.35 -0.17 -6.20
CA LYS A 50 6.57 0.59 -4.97
C LYS A 50 5.48 0.27 -3.96
N VAL A 51 5.85 0.17 -2.69
CA VAL A 51 4.92 0.09 -1.57
C VAL A 51 4.99 1.35 -0.72
N LEU A 52 3.82 1.76 -0.25
CA LEU A 52 3.63 2.72 0.83
C LEU A 52 2.67 2.11 1.84
N ALA A 53 3.00 2.22 3.13
CA ALA A 53 2.18 1.65 4.19
C ALA A 53 2.21 2.49 5.46
N TRP A 54 1.14 2.43 6.24
CA TRP A 54 0.99 3.16 7.50
C TRP A 54 0.29 2.30 8.56
N SER A 55 0.57 2.58 9.84
CA SER A 55 -0.14 1.99 11.00
C SER A 55 -0.84 3.07 11.82
N SER A 56 -1.78 2.65 12.68
CA SER A 56 -2.58 3.55 13.50
C SER A 56 -1.78 4.37 14.53
N ASP A 57 -0.56 3.94 14.85
CA ASP A 57 0.38 4.67 15.70
C ASP A 57 1.19 5.74 14.93
N GLY A 58 0.93 5.91 13.63
CA GLY A 58 1.56 6.91 12.78
C GLY A 58 2.88 6.47 12.15
N ALA A 59 3.34 5.24 12.37
CA ALA A 59 4.51 4.74 11.68
C ALA A 59 4.22 4.55 10.18
N MET A 60 5.25 4.82 9.37
CA MET A 60 5.18 4.76 7.91
C MET A 60 6.31 3.89 7.37
N TRP A 61 6.00 3.12 6.33
CA TRP A 61 6.98 2.32 5.61
C TRP A 61 6.89 2.58 4.12
N SER A 62 8.03 2.43 3.45
CA SER A 62 8.09 2.34 2.00
C SER A 62 9.02 1.22 1.60
N GLY A 63 8.79 0.66 0.42
CA GLY A 63 9.59 -0.44 -0.09
C GLY A 63 9.25 -0.72 -1.54
N ASP A 64 9.60 -1.92 -2.00
CA ASP A 64 9.37 -2.34 -3.38
C ASP A 64 8.08 -3.16 -3.49
N THR A 65 7.88 -4.15 -2.62
CA THR A 65 6.75 -5.10 -2.65
C THR A 65 6.12 -5.30 -1.27
N ALA A 66 4.86 -5.71 -1.24
CA ALA A 66 4.12 -5.97 0.00
C ALA A 66 4.72 -7.16 0.75
N GLU A 67 5.20 -8.18 0.04
CA GLU A 67 5.93 -9.31 0.61
C GLU A 67 7.28 -8.88 1.19
N GLY A 68 7.93 -7.88 0.58
CA GLY A 68 9.14 -7.27 1.14
C GLY A 68 8.89 -6.56 2.48
N LEU A 69 7.77 -5.85 2.57
CA LEU A 69 7.32 -5.23 3.80
C LEU A 69 6.95 -6.28 4.85
N LEU A 70 6.21 -7.32 4.47
CA LEU A 70 5.86 -8.46 5.33
C LEU A 70 7.12 -9.07 5.97
N ARG A 71 8.16 -9.34 5.17
CA ARG A 71 9.44 -9.89 5.67
C ARG A 71 10.09 -8.98 6.71
N SER A 72 10.06 -7.67 6.48
CA SER A 72 10.61 -6.68 7.42
C SER A 72 9.83 -6.66 8.75
N ILE A 73 8.50 -6.67 8.68
CA ILE A 73 7.63 -6.67 9.86
C ILE A 73 7.71 -8.01 10.63
N SER A 74 7.91 -9.12 9.91
CA SER A 74 8.01 -10.47 10.48
C SER A 74 9.23 -10.68 11.39
N VAL A 75 10.14 -9.70 11.45
CA VAL A 75 11.24 -9.68 12.42
C VAL A 75 10.70 -9.50 13.86
N ILE A 76 9.63 -8.71 14.03
CA ILE A 76 9.10 -8.33 15.35
C ILE A 76 7.69 -8.87 15.63
N CYS A 77 6.95 -9.25 14.58
CA CYS A 77 5.61 -9.83 14.67
C CYS A 77 5.54 -11.20 13.99
N ASP A 78 4.59 -12.03 14.39
CA ASP A 78 4.15 -13.17 13.59
C ASP A 78 3.09 -12.67 12.60
N ALA A 79 3.58 -12.06 11.52
CA ALA A 79 2.76 -11.27 10.62
C ALA A 79 2.23 -12.08 9.42
N GLU A 80 1.04 -11.73 8.97
CA GLU A 80 0.41 -12.20 7.74
C GLU A 80 0.11 -11.04 6.80
N LEU A 81 0.06 -11.33 5.50
CA LEU A 81 -0.32 -10.39 4.43
C LEU A 81 -1.67 -10.78 3.86
N VAL A 82 -2.57 -9.81 3.71
CA VAL A 82 -3.84 -9.98 2.99
C VAL A 82 -4.02 -8.88 1.96
N TRP A 83 -4.49 -9.24 0.76
CA TRP A 83 -4.91 -8.29 -0.26
C TRP A 83 -6.35 -7.84 0.01
N LEU A 84 -6.59 -6.53 0.01
CA LEU A 84 -7.89 -5.90 0.29
C LEU A 84 -8.64 -5.49 -0.98
N SER A 85 -7.93 -5.42 -2.10
CA SER A 85 -8.49 -5.19 -3.43
C SER A 85 -8.24 -6.42 -4.29
N ASP A 86 -9.21 -6.76 -5.14
CA ASP A 86 -9.10 -7.82 -6.15
C ASP A 86 -8.01 -7.54 -7.20
#